data_AF-A0A7S3JNL8-F1
#
_entry.id   AF-A0A7S3JNL8-F1
#
_cell.length_a   1.000
_cell.length_b   1.000
_cell.length_c   1.000
_cell.angle_alpha   90.00
_cell.angle_beta   90.00
_cell.angle_gamma   90.00
#
_symmetry.space_group_name_H-M   'P 1'
#
loop_
_entity.id
_entity.type
_entity.pdbx_description
1 polymer ?
#
loop_
_entity_poly.entity_id
_entity_poly.type
_entity_poly.pdbx_seq_one_letter_code
_entity_poly.pdbx_strand_id
1 'polypeptide(L)'
;VEGKSDESFIVEIDTKKFNESTSSEEETDISVTILSKTCGVKTAYLIIEIEDGVPLSYFIQAAFKGPLVSIVEPNVEFGLQKVNSHSSFTINVTNHSPVEAPIIIRNSADFASFGFERYYEEYQKELAEDSRPDKKPRAKAHKSVRTMHTHLSNKITFQPQYLVIPPDSRGEITITLSSKSEEVISEILEVLVKNSESQFIRLNANIQKVKICLNRYSVDLGKIY
;
A
#
# COMPACT_ATOMS: atom_id res chain seq x y z
N VAL A 1 -26.46 -28.37 11.74
CA VAL A 1 -25.11 -27.91 12.11
C VAL A 1 -25.14 -26.41 12.30
N GLU A 2 -25.01 -25.93 13.54
CA GLU A 2 -24.90 -24.50 13.84
C GLU A 2 -23.50 -24.21 14.42
N GLY A 3 -22.72 -23.39 13.73
CA GLY A 3 -21.49 -22.82 14.26
C GLY A 3 -21.77 -21.41 14.79
N LYS A 4 -21.58 -21.18 16.10
CA LYS A 4 -21.54 -19.81 16.65
C LYS A 4 -20.23 -19.16 16.23
N SER A 5 -20.29 -18.17 15.34
CA SER A 5 -19.12 -17.40 14.95
C SER A 5 -19.31 -15.92 15.24
N ASP A 6 -18.21 -15.25 15.59
CA ASP A 6 -18.09 -13.80 15.54
C ASP A 6 -18.52 -13.33 14.13
N GLU A 7 -19.26 -12.23 13.98
CA GLU A 7 -19.84 -11.78 12.68
C GLU A 7 -18.82 -11.60 11.54
N SER A 8 -17.52 -11.65 11.87
CA SER A 8 -16.38 -11.54 10.96
C SER A 8 -15.83 -12.88 10.45
N PHE A 9 -16.33 -14.02 10.94
CA PHE A 9 -15.84 -15.36 10.62
C PHE A 9 -17.04 -16.24 10.25
N ILE A 10 -17.00 -16.93 9.12
CA ILE A 10 -18.10 -17.78 8.66
C ILE A 10 -17.51 -19.13 8.28
N VAL A 11 -18.09 -20.19 8.83
CA VAL A 11 -17.78 -21.57 8.45
C VAL A 11 -18.98 -22.09 7.68
N GLU A 12 -18.82 -22.28 6.38
CA GLU A 12 -19.83 -22.86 5.51
C GLU A 12 -19.48 -24.33 5.29
N ILE A 13 -20.49 -25.19 5.38
CA ILE A 13 -20.32 -26.63 5.18
C ILE A 13 -21.17 -27.01 3.98
N ASP A 14 -20.52 -27.56 2.96
CA ASP A 14 -21.22 -28.07 1.80
C ASP A 14 -21.40 -29.59 1.96
N THR A 15 -22.65 -30.00 2.21
CA THR A 15 -23.04 -31.40 2.36
C THR A 15 -23.77 -31.92 1.12
N LYS A 16 -23.52 -31.39 -0.08
CA LYS A 16 -24.20 -31.78 -1.34
C LYS A 16 -24.37 -33.29 -1.60
N LYS A 17 -23.51 -34.16 -1.04
CA LYS A 17 -23.62 -35.63 -1.15
C LYS A 17 -24.45 -36.31 -0.06
N PHE A 18 -24.84 -35.61 1.00
CA PHE A 18 -25.45 -36.20 2.19
C PHE A 18 -26.93 -36.57 2.02
N ASN A 19 -27.61 -35.98 1.02
CA ASN A 19 -29.05 -36.19 0.80
C ASN A 19 -29.38 -37.28 -0.22
N GLU A 20 -28.39 -37.91 -0.85
CA GLU A 20 -28.61 -39.04 -1.74
C GLU A 20 -28.44 -40.32 -0.92
N SER A 21 -29.56 -41.02 -0.69
CA SER A 21 -29.63 -42.25 0.10
C SER A 21 -28.86 -43.40 -0.56
N THR A 22 -27.55 -43.47 -0.36
CA THR A 22 -26.74 -44.63 -0.72
C THR A 22 -26.77 -45.64 0.42
N SER A 23 -27.16 -46.87 0.10
CA SER A 23 -27.36 -48.00 1.03
C SER A 23 -26.11 -48.86 1.20
N SER A 24 -24.93 -48.26 1.01
CA SER A 24 -23.62 -48.88 1.09
C SER A 24 -22.78 -48.15 2.15
N GLU A 25 -21.82 -48.85 2.77
CA GLU A 25 -20.80 -48.33 3.69
C GLU A 25 -19.84 -47.36 2.97
N GLU A 26 -20.37 -46.30 2.37
CA GLU A 26 -19.60 -45.36 1.57
C GLU A 26 -19.09 -44.21 2.43
N GLU A 27 -17.78 -44.01 2.38
CA GLU A 27 -17.12 -42.85 2.98
C GLU A 27 -17.69 -41.57 2.35
N THR A 28 -18.15 -40.66 3.21
CA THR A 28 -18.71 -39.37 2.78
C THR A 28 -17.72 -38.25 3.01
N ASP A 29 -17.29 -37.62 1.92
CA ASP A 29 -16.43 -36.43 1.99
C ASP A 29 -17.23 -35.21 2.47
N ILE A 30 -16.75 -34.55 3.52
CA ILE A 30 -17.30 -33.27 4.00
C ILE A 30 -16.37 -32.14 3.53
N SER A 31 -16.89 -31.21 2.73
CA SER A 31 -16.17 -30.00 2.34
C SER A 31 -16.51 -28.85 3.28
N VAL A 32 -15.49 -28.26 3.89
CA VAL A 32 -15.62 -27.11 4.78
C VAL A 32 -14.97 -25.88 4.14
N THR A 33 -15.75 -24.83 3.93
CA THR A 33 -15.27 -23.54 3.43
C THR A 33 -15.23 -22.55 4.57
N ILE A 34 -14.08 -21.91 4.76
CA ILE A 34 -13.86 -20.97 5.87
C ILE A 34 -13.63 -19.58 5.28
N LEU A 35 -14.46 -18.62 5.66
CA LEU A 35 -14.41 -17.25 5.18
C LEU A 35 -14.18 -16.30 6.37
N SER A 36 -13.39 -15.24 6.15
CA SER A 36 -13.30 -14.15 7.11
C SER A 36 -13.25 -12.79 6.43
N LYS A 37 -13.90 -11.81 7.05
CA LYS A 37 -13.84 -10.39 6.67
C LYS A 37 -12.61 -9.68 7.25
N THR A 38 -11.92 -10.31 8.19
CA THR A 38 -10.80 -9.71 8.93
C THR A 38 -9.58 -10.61 8.87
N CYS A 39 -8.41 -10.00 8.86
CA CYS A 39 -7.16 -10.75 8.95
C CYS A 39 -6.91 -11.23 10.39
N GLY A 40 -5.95 -12.15 10.54
CA GLY A 40 -5.56 -12.76 11.81
C GLY A 40 -5.89 -14.24 11.88
N VAL A 41 -5.52 -14.84 13.01
CA VAL A 41 -5.84 -16.23 13.33
C VAL A 41 -7.27 -16.29 13.85
N LYS A 42 -8.10 -17.11 13.22
CA LYS A 42 -9.48 -17.39 13.63
C LYS A 42 -9.60 -18.86 13.99
N THR A 43 -10.42 -19.13 14.99
CA THR A 43 -10.68 -20.48 15.48
C THR A 43 -12.18 -20.70 15.58
N ALA A 44 -12.63 -21.90 15.31
CA ALA A 44 -13.99 -22.35 15.58
C ALA A 44 -14.03 -23.84 15.88
N TYR A 45 -15.17 -24.26 16.43
CA TYR A 45 -15.51 -25.66 16.58
C TYR A 45 -16.60 -26.01 15.59
N LEU A 46 -16.37 -27.05 14.81
CA LEU A 46 -17.38 -27.71 14.00
C LEU A 46 -17.95 -28.87 14.81
N ILE A 47 -19.24 -28.82 15.11
CA ILE A 47 -19.95 -29.90 15.82
C ILE A 47 -20.85 -30.61 14.81
N ILE A 48 -20.65 -31.92 14.65
CA ILE A 48 -21.46 -32.80 13.82
C ILE A 48 -22.31 -33.65 14.76
N GLU A 49 -23.61 -33.43 14.72
CA GLU A 49 -24.58 -34.24 15.45
C GLU A 49 -24.93 -35.47 14.60
N ILE A 50 -24.83 -36.64 15.20
CA ILE A 50 -25.13 -37.92 14.57
C ILE A 50 -26.41 -38.44 15.22
N GLU A 51 -27.43 -38.76 14.42
CA GLU A 51 -28.65 -39.38 14.91
C GLU A 51 -28.31 -40.72 15.58
N ASP A 52 -28.75 -40.91 16.82
CA ASP A 52 -28.42 -42.06 17.68
C ASP A 52 -26.92 -42.27 17.97
N GLY A 53 -26.08 -41.27 17.70
CA GLY A 53 -24.62 -41.32 17.90
C GLY A 53 -24.09 -40.28 18.88
N VAL A 54 -22.80 -40.41 19.23
CA VAL A 54 -22.09 -39.39 20.00
C VAL A 54 -21.69 -38.24 19.05
N PRO A 55 -21.99 -36.97 19.38
CA PRO A 55 -21.57 -35.85 18.56
C PRO A 55 -20.05 -35.80 18.37
N LEU A 56 -19.62 -35.50 17.14
CA LEU A 56 -18.21 -35.29 16.83
C LEU A 56 -17.90 -33.80 16.87
N SER A 57 -16.75 -33.43 17.42
CA SER A 57 -16.26 -32.05 17.40
C SER A 57 -14.88 -31.95 16.78
N TYR A 58 -14.72 -30.98 15.89
CA TYR A 58 -13.46 -30.67 15.22
C TYR A 58 -13.06 -29.25 15.54
N PHE A 59 -11.80 -29.08 15.97
CA PHE A 59 -11.21 -27.76 16.15
C PHE A 59 -10.63 -27.29 14.81
N ILE A 60 -11.12 -26.14 14.33
CA ILE A 60 -10.70 -25.54 13.08
C ILE A 60 -9.95 -24.25 13.39
N GLN A 61 -8.74 -24.13 12.86
CA GLN A 61 -7.93 -22.92 12.94
C GLN A 61 -7.51 -22.49 11.54
N ALA A 62 -7.76 -21.23 11.21
CA ALA A 62 -7.38 -20.64 9.93
C ALA A 62 -6.68 -19.29 10.15
N ALA A 63 -5.61 -19.03 9.38
CA ALA A 63 -4.88 -17.77 9.41
C ALA A 63 -5.19 -16.95 8.16
N PHE A 64 -5.95 -15.87 8.31
CA PHE A 64 -6.27 -14.94 7.24
C PHE A 64 -5.19 -13.88 7.17
N LYS A 65 -4.46 -13.84 6.05
CA LYS A 65 -3.45 -12.82 5.81
C LYS A 65 -4.03 -11.76 4.88
N GLY A 66 -3.59 -10.52 5.06
CA GLY A 66 -3.90 -9.45 4.12
C GLY A 66 -3.25 -9.68 2.77
N PRO A 67 -3.47 -8.76 1.83
CA PRO A 67 -2.87 -8.82 0.51
C PRO A 67 -1.34 -8.86 0.60
N LEU A 68 -0.73 -9.66 -0.28
CA LEU A 68 0.71 -9.82 -0.40
C LEU A 68 1.23 -8.89 -1.49
N VAL A 69 1.89 -7.80 -1.07
CA VAL A 69 2.38 -6.77 -1.97
C VAL A 69 3.91 -6.74 -1.97
N SER A 70 4.52 -6.62 -3.14
CA SER A 70 5.97 -6.45 -3.30
C SER A 70 6.31 -5.21 -4.11
N ILE A 71 7.38 -4.52 -3.75
CA ILE A 71 7.94 -3.39 -4.50
C ILE A 71 9.18 -3.89 -5.23
N VAL A 72 9.21 -3.82 -6.56
CA VAL A 72 10.30 -4.39 -7.37
C VAL A 72 11.63 -3.67 -7.11
N GLU A 73 11.57 -2.34 -6.96
CA GLU A 73 12.73 -1.48 -6.76
C GLU A 73 12.52 -0.60 -5.51
N PRO A 74 12.88 -1.10 -4.31
CA PRO A 74 12.66 -0.36 -3.07
C PRO A 74 13.71 0.75 -2.84
N ASN A 75 14.63 0.98 -3.78
CA ASN A 75 15.65 2.03 -3.70
C ASN A 75 15.45 3.01 -4.86
N VAL A 76 14.97 4.20 -4.54
CA VAL A 76 14.73 5.30 -5.47
C VAL A 76 15.92 6.23 -5.43
N GLU A 77 16.72 6.21 -6.50
CA GLU A 77 17.93 7.01 -6.62
C GLU A 77 17.72 8.11 -7.66
N PHE A 78 17.53 9.35 -7.20
CA PHE A 78 17.51 10.51 -8.08
C PHE A 78 18.93 10.96 -8.46
N GLY A 79 19.97 10.52 -7.73
CA GLY A 79 21.35 10.90 -7.99
C GLY A 79 21.59 12.41 -7.86
N LEU A 80 22.44 12.96 -8.73
CA LEU A 80 22.78 14.38 -8.73
C LEU A 80 21.66 15.22 -9.37
N GLN A 81 21.10 16.15 -8.60
CA GLN A 81 19.97 17.00 -8.99
C GLN A 81 20.38 18.47 -8.97
N LYS A 82 19.78 19.29 -9.85
CA LYS A 82 20.07 20.72 -9.95
C LYS A 82 19.12 21.52 -9.07
N VAL A 83 19.61 22.54 -8.38
CA VAL A 83 18.71 23.50 -7.72
C VAL A 83 17.75 24.15 -8.73
N ASN A 84 16.48 24.23 -8.36
CA ASN A 84 15.32 24.62 -9.17
C ASN A 84 14.94 23.64 -10.29
N SER A 85 15.24 22.34 -10.14
CA SER A 85 14.75 21.29 -11.05
C SER A 85 13.60 20.47 -10.46
N HIS A 86 12.96 19.70 -11.34
CA HIS A 86 11.95 18.71 -11.00
C HIS A 86 12.37 17.39 -11.63
N SER A 87 12.31 16.32 -10.86
CA SER A 87 12.61 14.97 -11.33
C SER A 87 11.55 14.02 -10.83
N SER A 88 11.20 13.02 -11.63
CA SER A 88 10.19 12.02 -11.29
C SER A 88 10.77 10.62 -11.46
N PHE A 89 10.34 9.70 -10.60
CA PHE A 89 10.71 8.29 -10.64
C PHE A 89 9.45 7.46 -10.42
N THR A 90 9.21 6.47 -11.28
CA THR A 90 8.02 5.60 -11.18
C THR A 90 8.42 4.28 -10.57
N ILE A 91 7.77 3.92 -9.46
CA ILE A 91 7.92 2.61 -8.83
C ILE A 91 6.78 1.68 -9.25
N ASN A 92 7.10 0.40 -9.40
CA ASN A 92 6.14 -0.65 -9.68
C ASN A 92 5.84 -1.44 -8.41
N VAL A 93 4.57 -1.52 -8.06
CA VAL A 93 4.06 -2.27 -6.93
C VAL A 93 3.22 -3.42 -7.46
N THR A 94 3.55 -4.65 -7.07
CA THR A 94 2.86 -5.87 -7.54
C THR A 94 2.05 -6.48 -6.40
N ASN A 95 0.78 -6.77 -6.66
CA ASN A 95 -0.07 -7.56 -5.78
C ASN A 95 -0.02 -9.02 -6.23
N HIS A 96 0.44 -9.91 -5.36
CA HIS A 96 0.53 -11.36 -5.60
C HIS A 96 -0.62 -12.13 -4.94
N SER A 97 -1.59 -11.42 -4.39
CA SER A 97 -2.72 -12.04 -3.69
C SER A 97 -3.97 -12.07 -4.58
N PRO A 98 -4.86 -13.05 -4.36
CA PRO A 98 -6.12 -13.18 -5.08
C PRO A 98 -7.18 -12.14 -4.66
N VAL A 99 -6.82 -11.20 -3.78
CA VAL A 99 -7.70 -10.14 -3.26
C VAL A 99 -7.10 -8.78 -3.61
N GLU A 100 -7.95 -7.75 -3.70
CA GLU A 100 -7.47 -6.39 -3.94
C GLU A 100 -6.55 -5.90 -2.82
N ALA A 101 -5.57 -5.07 -3.20
CA ALA A 101 -4.60 -4.48 -2.29
C ALA A 101 -4.71 -2.95 -2.27
N PRO A 102 -5.50 -2.37 -1.34
CA PRO A 102 -5.48 -0.95 -1.06
C PRO A 102 -4.16 -0.55 -0.40
N ILE A 103 -3.45 0.42 -0.99
CA ILE A 103 -2.17 0.92 -0.49
C ILE A 103 -2.16 2.45 -0.36
N ILE A 104 -1.36 2.95 0.58
CA ILE A 104 -1.10 4.38 0.80
C ILE A 104 0.41 4.60 0.97
N ILE A 105 0.97 5.61 0.30
CA ILE A 105 2.36 6.03 0.50
C ILE A 105 2.45 7.27 1.39
N ARG A 106 3.35 7.22 2.38
CA ARG A 106 3.63 8.32 3.31
C ARG A 106 5.11 8.40 3.68
N ASN A 107 5.51 9.46 4.37
CA ASN A 107 6.80 9.53 5.04
C ASN A 107 6.81 8.58 6.25
N SER A 108 7.84 7.75 6.43
CA SER A 108 7.95 6.91 7.62
C SER A 108 8.25 7.72 8.89
N ALA A 109 8.84 8.91 8.76
CA ALA A 109 9.14 9.81 9.88
C ALA A 109 7.89 10.50 10.45
N ASP A 110 6.74 10.41 9.77
CA ASP A 110 5.45 10.81 10.34
C ASP A 110 5.02 9.73 11.35
N PHE A 111 5.69 9.68 12.51
CA PHE A 111 5.52 8.69 13.59
C PHE A 111 4.15 8.73 14.28
N ALA A 112 3.20 9.53 13.77
CA ALA A 112 1.85 9.43 14.27
C ALA A 112 1.33 8.04 13.89
N SER A 113 1.13 7.20 14.91
CA SER A 113 0.80 5.77 14.85
C SER A 113 -0.58 5.47 14.24
N PHE A 114 -1.00 6.27 13.28
CA PHE A 114 -2.26 6.12 12.60
C PHE A 114 -2.14 4.97 11.61
N GLY A 115 -3.04 4.00 11.79
CA GLY A 115 -3.23 2.92 10.84
C GLY A 115 -3.76 3.41 9.50
N PHE A 116 -3.90 2.47 8.58
CA PHE A 116 -4.36 2.71 7.21
C PHE A 116 -5.68 3.50 7.15
N GLU A 117 -6.64 3.17 8.01
CA GLU A 117 -8.00 3.70 8.02
C GLU A 117 -8.02 5.22 8.23
N ARG A 118 -7.24 5.71 9.19
CA ARG A 118 -7.21 7.14 9.50
C ARG A 118 -6.54 7.95 8.39
N TYR A 119 -5.46 7.42 7.80
CA TYR A 119 -4.84 8.05 6.63
C TYR A 119 -5.79 8.08 5.44
N TYR A 120 -6.54 7.01 5.22
CA TYR A 120 -7.56 6.94 4.17
C TYR A 120 -8.67 7.96 4.40
N GLU A 121 -9.18 8.10 5.62
CA GLU A 121 -10.19 9.11 5.96
C GLU A 121 -9.69 10.54 5.74
N GLU A 122 -8.45 10.85 6.15
CA GLU A 122 -7.83 12.15 5.92
C GLU A 122 -7.69 12.44 4.42
N TYR A 123 -7.23 11.46 3.64
CA TYR A 123 -7.15 11.55 2.18
C TYR A 123 -8.52 11.81 1.52
N GLN A 124 -9.57 11.11 1.96
CA GLN A 124 -10.93 11.31 1.44
C GLN A 124 -11.50 12.69 1.78
N LYS A 125 -11.24 13.19 3.00
CA LYS A 125 -11.62 14.54 3.41
C LYS A 125 -10.97 15.60 2.52
N GLU A 126 -9.68 15.45 2.20
CA GLU A 126 -8.98 16.36 1.28
C GLU A 126 -9.59 16.34 -0.12
N LEU A 127 -9.86 15.15 -0.69
CA LEU A 127 -10.50 15.03 -2.00
C LEU A 127 -11.87 15.73 -2.05
N ALA A 128 -12.69 15.57 -1.01
CA ALA A 128 -14.00 16.20 -0.90
C ALA A 128 -13.92 17.73 -0.70
N GLU A 129 -12.81 18.22 -0.14
CA GLU A 129 -12.58 19.65 0.03
C GLU A 129 -12.15 20.36 -1.25
N ASP A 130 -11.44 19.66 -2.14
CA ASP A 130 -11.00 20.16 -3.45
C ASP A 130 -12.16 20.24 -4.46
N SER A 131 -13.21 19.44 -4.29
CA SER A 131 -14.35 19.38 -5.22
C SER A 131 -15.44 20.45 -5.00
N ARG A 132 -15.25 21.41 -4.07
CA ARG A 132 -16.28 22.43 -3.76
C ARG A 132 -16.27 23.58 -4.78
N PRO A 133 -17.38 23.85 -5.50
CA PRO A 133 -17.41 24.84 -6.59
C PRO A 133 -17.24 26.30 -6.14
N ASP A 134 -17.55 26.63 -4.88
CA ASP A 134 -17.58 28.02 -4.39
C ASP A 134 -16.32 28.47 -3.62
N LYS A 135 -15.28 27.61 -3.51
CA LYS A 135 -14.05 28.01 -2.83
C LYS A 135 -13.25 28.95 -3.74
N LYS A 136 -13.37 30.27 -3.51
CA LYS A 136 -12.34 31.24 -3.91
C LYS A 136 -10.98 30.67 -3.49
N PRO A 137 -9.94 30.68 -4.35
CA PRO A 137 -8.64 30.10 -4.05
C PRO A 137 -8.09 30.76 -2.78
N ARG A 138 -8.26 30.11 -1.63
CA ARG A 138 -7.69 30.59 -0.38
C ARG A 138 -6.19 30.36 -0.51
N ALA A 139 -5.44 31.46 -0.62
CA ALA A 139 -3.97 31.46 -0.70
C ALA A 139 -3.26 30.83 0.53
N LYS A 140 -4.01 30.37 1.54
CA LYS A 140 -3.46 29.55 2.61
C LYS A 140 -3.36 28.12 2.10
N ALA A 141 -2.17 27.77 1.60
CA ALA A 141 -1.79 26.43 1.25
C ALA A 141 -2.15 25.49 2.40
N HIS A 142 -3.26 24.78 2.27
CA HIS A 142 -3.49 23.59 3.07
C HIS A 142 -2.26 22.71 2.83
N LYS A 143 -1.64 22.30 3.93
CA LYS A 143 -0.48 21.40 3.95
C LYS A 143 -1.03 20.06 3.44
N SER A 144 -1.14 19.90 2.13
CA SER A 144 -1.75 18.73 1.52
C SER A 144 -1.00 17.52 2.04
N VAL A 145 -1.70 16.50 2.52
CA VAL A 145 -1.15 15.20 2.94
C VAL A 145 -0.26 14.57 1.83
N ARG A 146 -0.38 15.07 0.60
CA ARG A 146 0.39 14.70 -0.60
C ARG A 146 1.83 15.20 -0.67
N THR A 147 2.22 16.18 0.15
CA THR A 147 3.53 16.83 0.00
C THR A 147 4.38 16.69 1.25
N MET A 148 5.46 15.93 1.12
CA MET A 148 6.53 15.86 2.11
C MET A 148 7.48 17.04 1.90
N HIS A 149 7.90 17.67 3.00
CA HIS A 149 8.92 18.71 2.99
C HIS A 149 10.16 18.20 3.69
N THR A 150 11.30 18.35 3.03
CA THR A 150 12.60 18.04 3.63
C THR A 150 13.07 19.18 4.54
N HIS A 151 14.19 18.98 5.22
CA HIS A 151 14.77 19.97 6.13
C HIS A 151 15.01 21.33 5.47
N LEU A 152 15.46 21.34 4.20
CA LEU A 152 15.73 22.58 3.46
C LEU A 152 14.62 22.98 2.48
N SER A 153 13.37 22.58 2.74
CA SER A 153 12.19 22.97 1.95
C SER A 153 12.14 22.42 0.52
N ASN A 154 12.91 21.37 0.21
CA ASN A 154 12.64 20.56 -0.98
C ASN A 154 11.31 19.85 -0.79
N LYS A 155 10.63 19.53 -1.90
CA LYS A 155 9.30 18.90 -1.86
C LYS A 155 9.34 17.54 -2.52
N ILE A 156 8.75 16.54 -1.87
CA ILE A 156 8.53 15.22 -2.43
C ILE A 156 7.02 14.98 -2.48
N THR A 157 6.51 14.60 -3.65
CA THR A 157 5.09 14.33 -3.88
C THR A 157 4.89 12.95 -4.52
N PHE A 158 3.70 12.39 -4.31
CA PHE A 158 3.33 11.05 -4.80
C PHE A 158 2.08 11.13 -5.67
N GLN A 159 2.08 10.42 -6.79
CA GLN A 159 0.93 10.34 -7.69
C GLN A 159 0.77 8.92 -8.28
N PRO A 160 -0.33 8.21 -7.96
CA PRO A 160 -1.30 8.52 -6.91
C PRO A 160 -0.75 8.26 -5.50
N GLN A 161 -1.31 8.91 -4.48
CA GLN A 161 -0.94 8.63 -3.08
C GLN A 161 -1.69 7.42 -2.50
N TYR A 162 -2.95 7.24 -2.91
CA TYR A 162 -3.77 6.07 -2.62
C TYR A 162 -4.00 5.30 -3.91
N LEU A 163 -3.80 4.00 -3.88
CA LEU A 163 -3.99 3.12 -5.02
C LEU A 163 -4.63 1.81 -4.56
N VAL A 164 -5.56 1.28 -5.35
CA VAL A 164 -6.07 -0.09 -5.17
C VAL A 164 -5.51 -0.93 -6.30
N ILE A 165 -4.70 -1.93 -5.95
CA ILE A 165 -4.10 -2.83 -6.94
C ILE A 165 -4.99 -4.09 -7.04
N PRO A 166 -5.57 -4.39 -8.21
CA PRO A 166 -6.35 -5.61 -8.41
C PRO A 166 -5.56 -6.89 -8.09
N PRO A 167 -6.23 -8.04 -7.92
CA PRO A 167 -5.57 -9.34 -7.78
C PRO A 167 -4.57 -9.61 -8.90
N ASP A 168 -3.44 -10.22 -8.55
CA ASP A 168 -2.41 -10.69 -9.49
C ASP A 168 -1.95 -9.63 -10.53
N SER A 169 -1.94 -8.36 -10.13
CA SER A 169 -1.72 -7.23 -11.02
C SER A 169 -0.66 -6.25 -10.50
N ARG A 170 -0.35 -5.25 -11.32
CA ARG A 170 0.65 -4.22 -11.01
C ARG A 170 0.01 -2.84 -10.97
N GLY A 171 0.45 -2.06 -10.00
CA GLY A 171 0.17 -0.63 -9.87
C GLY A 171 1.45 0.19 -10.00
N GLU A 172 1.30 1.41 -10.48
CA GLU A 172 2.42 2.35 -10.64
C GLU A 172 2.21 3.56 -9.74
N ILE A 173 3.29 4.01 -9.10
CA ILE A 173 3.29 5.25 -8.32
C ILE A 173 4.47 6.11 -8.76
N THR A 174 4.17 7.35 -9.13
CA THR A 174 5.18 8.32 -9.53
C THR A 174 5.57 9.19 -8.33
N ILE A 175 6.84 9.15 -7.97
CA ILE A 175 7.45 9.99 -6.94
C ILE A 175 8.09 11.18 -7.63
N THR A 176 7.74 12.40 -7.25
CA THR A 176 8.31 13.62 -7.82
C THR A 176 9.07 14.42 -6.77
N LEU A 177 10.31 14.77 -7.08
CA LEU A 177 11.18 15.61 -6.27
C LEU A 177 11.27 17.02 -6.91
N SER A 178 10.80 18.03 -6.18
CA SER A 178 11.04 19.45 -6.47
C SER A 178 12.23 19.96 -5.66
N SER A 179 13.35 20.17 -6.35
CA SER A 179 14.62 20.62 -5.77
C SER A 179 14.67 22.14 -5.72
N LYS A 180 14.46 22.77 -4.56
CA LYS A 180 14.52 24.21 -4.32
C LYS A 180 15.83 24.70 -3.68
N SER A 181 16.51 23.86 -2.93
CA SER A 181 17.71 24.21 -2.16
C SER A 181 18.74 23.09 -2.23
N GLU A 182 20.01 23.42 -2.02
CA GLU A 182 21.09 22.43 -1.95
C GLU A 182 20.90 21.56 -0.71
N GLU A 183 20.78 20.25 -0.90
CA GLU A 183 20.52 19.29 0.17
C GLU A 183 20.91 17.88 -0.27
N VAL A 184 21.43 17.08 0.66
CA VAL A 184 21.51 15.63 0.47
C VAL A 184 20.30 15.03 1.17
N ILE A 185 19.40 14.46 0.38
CA ILE A 185 18.15 13.84 0.84
C ILE A 185 18.39 12.35 1.01
N SER A 186 18.01 11.82 2.18
CA SER A 186 18.00 10.38 2.50
C SER A 186 16.77 10.11 3.35
N GLU A 187 15.67 9.76 2.70
CA GLU A 187 14.36 9.56 3.34
C GLU A 187 13.91 8.11 3.24
N ILE A 188 13.10 7.68 4.19
CA ILE A 188 12.42 6.39 4.15
C ILE A 188 10.93 6.66 3.97
N LEU A 189 10.37 6.10 2.90
CA LEU A 189 8.95 6.16 2.62
C LEU A 189 8.32 4.85 3.05
N GLU A 190 7.14 4.93 3.65
CA GLU A 190 6.36 3.78 4.05
C GLU A 190 5.17 3.60 3.10
N VAL A 191 5.03 2.39 2.57
CA VAL A 191 3.87 1.93 1.81
C VAL A 191 3.01 1.10 2.74
N LEU A 192 1.96 1.73 3.27
CA LEU A 192 0.95 1.07 4.08
C LEU A 192 0.08 0.19 3.19
N VAL A 193 -0.07 -1.07 3.57
CA VAL A 193 -0.94 -2.03 2.88
C VAL A 193 -2.07 -2.41 3.84
N LYS A 194 -3.33 -2.24 3.41
CA LYS A 194 -4.47 -2.51 4.30
C LYS A 194 -4.46 -3.96 4.80
N ASN A 195 -4.56 -4.14 6.12
CA ASN A 195 -4.54 -5.44 6.81
C ASN A 195 -3.29 -6.31 6.54
N SER A 196 -2.20 -5.72 6.08
CA SER A 196 -0.94 -6.42 5.79
C SER A 196 0.24 -5.66 6.39
N GLU A 197 1.43 -6.21 6.21
CA GLU A 197 2.67 -5.56 6.66
C GLU A 197 3.04 -4.39 5.76
N SER A 198 3.53 -3.31 6.36
CA SER A 198 4.07 -2.16 5.63
C SER A 198 5.31 -2.56 4.84
N GLN A 199 5.47 -1.95 3.66
CA GLN A 199 6.70 -2.02 2.87
C GLN A 199 7.45 -0.67 2.94
N PHE A 200 8.76 -0.68 2.73
CA PHE A 200 9.57 0.53 2.85
C PHE A 200 10.39 0.78 1.58
N ILE A 201 10.49 2.06 1.21
CA ILE A 201 11.27 2.53 0.08
C ILE A 201 12.31 3.52 0.61
N ARG A 202 13.58 3.33 0.23
CA ARG A 202 14.64 4.29 0.48
C ARG A 202 14.72 5.27 -0.68
N LEU A 203 14.69 6.57 -0.40
CA LEU A 203 14.83 7.64 -1.38
C LEU A 203 16.11 8.42 -1.12
N ASN A 204 16.97 8.50 -2.13
CA ASN A 204 18.20 9.29 -2.09
C ASN A 204 18.23 10.35 -3.21
N ALA A 205 18.76 11.52 -2.89
CA ALA A 205 19.08 12.55 -3.87
C ALA A 205 20.21 13.45 -3.37
N ASN A 206 21.04 13.98 -4.28
CA ASN A 206 22.07 14.96 -3.98
C ASN A 206 21.81 16.24 -4.80
N ILE A 207 21.22 17.25 -4.17
CA ILE A 207 20.83 18.50 -4.84
C ILE A 207 21.95 19.52 -4.71
N GLN A 208 22.43 20.05 -5.85
CA GLN A 208 23.54 20.99 -5.90
C GLN A 208 23.25 22.16 -6.85
N LYS A 209 23.79 23.35 -6.53
CA LYS A 209 23.83 24.46 -7.47
C LYS A 209 25.01 24.22 -8.40
N VAL A 210 24.71 24.00 -9.67
CA VAL A 210 25.75 23.89 -10.70
C VAL A 210 26.48 25.23 -10.80
N LYS A 211 27.73 25.26 -10.32
CA LYS A 211 28.65 26.40 -10.52
C LYS A 211 29.50 26.09 -11.73
N ILE A 212 29.26 26.81 -12.82
CA ILE A 212 30.11 26.75 -14.01
C ILE A 212 31.20 27.80 -13.81
N CYS A 213 32.42 27.35 -13.56
CA CYS A 213 33.61 28.20 -13.60
C CYS A 213 34.29 27.97 -14.95
N LEU A 214 34.52 29.04 -15.72
CA LEU A 214 35.40 28.95 -16.88
C LEU A 214 36.84 28.78 -16.37
N ASN A 215 37.52 27.74 -16.84
CA ASN A 215 38.89 27.43 -16.42
C ASN A 215 39.89 28.53 -16.86
N ARG A 216 39.54 29.38 -17.84
CA ARG A 216 40.32 30.53 -18.30
C ARG A 216 39.40 31.67 -18.75
N TYR A 217 39.77 32.90 -18.42
CA TYR A 217 39.14 34.13 -18.94
C TYR A 217 39.59 34.48 -20.37
N SER A 218 40.52 33.72 -20.95
CA SER A 218 40.99 33.95 -22.32
C SER A 218 40.42 32.90 -23.28
N VAL A 219 39.70 33.40 -24.29
CA VAL A 219 39.42 32.67 -25.52
C VAL A 219 40.52 33.08 -26.50
N ASP A 220 41.43 32.17 -26.82
CA ASP A 220 42.38 32.38 -27.91
C ASP A 220 41.63 32.10 -29.23
N LEU A 221 41.24 33.16 -29.92
CA LEU A 221 40.43 33.07 -31.15
C LEU A 221 41.28 32.67 -32.38
N GLY A 222 42.60 32.51 -32.24
CA GLY A 222 43.48 32.24 -33.37
C GLY A 222 43.42 33.35 -34.45
N LYS A 223 44.18 33.17 -35.53
CA LYS A 223 44.04 34.03 -36.72
C LYS A 223 42.92 33.48 -37.59
N ILE A 224 41.82 34.22 -37.69
CA ILE A 224 40.77 33.98 -38.68
C ILE A 224 41.27 34.64 -39.98
N TYR A 225 41.63 33.82 -40.97
CA TYR A 225 42.07 34.26 -42.29
C TYR A 225 40.90 34.80 -43.12
#